data_AF-A0A2W0HIE6-F1
#
_entry.id   AF-A0A2W0HIE6-F1
#
_cell.length_a   1.000
_cell.length_b   1.000
_cell.length_c   1.000
_cell.angle_alpha   90.00
_cell.angle_beta   90.00
_cell.angle_gamma   90.00
#
_symmetry.space_group_name_H-M   'P 1'
#
loop_
_entity.id
_entity.type
_entity.pdbx_description
1 polymer ?
#
loop_
_entity_poly.entity_id
_entity_poly.type
_entity_poly.pdbx_seq_one_letter_code
_entity_poly.pdbx_strand_id
1 'polypeptide(L)'
;MGFRDTVRKYISSSTETREDHSDENLQTHYYKSSKDKVLKEVEAMIGQRQGLTVQSVSTERGEIIIRSDSGKSVFMVVTVIMVRPYRTAVDFSVTTDTVMPTDFGYSRKLVYEMYKSLNGRLTFVGTGLGEDLTKGL
;
A
#
# COMPACT_ATOMS: atom_id res chain seq x y z
N MET A 1 -8.76 24.32 -3.56
CA MET A 1 -9.24 22.92 -3.61
C MET A 1 -10.46 22.85 -4.51
N GLY A 2 -10.29 22.42 -5.76
CA GLY A 2 -11.33 22.47 -6.79
C GLY A 2 -12.12 21.17 -6.87
N PHE A 3 -13.43 21.29 -7.16
CA PHE A 3 -14.36 20.18 -7.39
C PHE A 3 -13.84 19.12 -8.40
N ARG A 4 -12.89 19.50 -9.26
CA ARG A 4 -12.21 18.64 -10.25
C ARG A 4 -11.33 17.55 -9.63
N ASP A 5 -10.64 17.83 -8.53
CA ASP A 5 -9.74 16.87 -7.89
C ASP A 5 -10.52 15.73 -7.22
N THR A 6 -11.67 16.06 -6.64
CA THR A 6 -12.59 15.09 -6.05
C THR A 6 -13.15 14.15 -7.11
N VAL A 7 -13.54 14.67 -8.27
CA VAL A 7 -14.11 13.87 -9.37
C VAL A 7 -13.06 12.94 -9.99
N ARG A 8 -11.81 13.39 -10.15
CA ARG A 8 -10.71 12.54 -10.67
C ARG A 8 -10.39 11.35 -9.75
N LYS A 9 -10.51 11.55 -8.43
CA LYS A 9 -10.32 10.50 -7.41
C LYS A 9 -11.36 9.37 -7.50
N TYR A 10 -12.53 9.64 -8.10
CA TYR A 10 -13.59 8.65 -8.32
C TYR A 10 -13.64 8.09 -9.74
N ILE A 11 -12.78 8.55 -10.66
CA ILE A 11 -12.70 8.09 -12.06
C ILE A 11 -11.38 7.34 -12.35
N SER A 12 -10.58 7.04 -11.33
CA SER A 12 -9.36 6.24 -11.52
C SER A 12 -9.66 4.76 -11.26
N SER A 13 -9.13 3.89 -12.11
CA SER A 13 -9.08 2.43 -11.87
C SER A 13 -7.88 2.02 -11.03
N SER A 14 -7.03 2.98 -10.64
CA SER A 14 -5.87 2.77 -9.79
C SER A 14 -5.80 3.75 -8.62
N THR A 15 -5.23 3.29 -7.51
CA THR A 15 -4.92 4.06 -6.31
C THR A 15 -3.47 3.81 -5.91
N GLU A 16 -2.74 4.88 -5.60
CA GLU A 16 -1.36 4.84 -5.14
C GLU A 16 -1.21 5.64 -3.86
N THR A 17 -0.37 5.13 -2.94
CA THR A 17 -0.01 5.83 -1.71
C THR A 17 1.24 6.66 -1.91
N ARG A 18 1.37 7.76 -1.18
CA ARG A 18 2.52 8.66 -1.25
C ARG A 18 2.63 9.51 0.01
N GLU A 19 3.82 9.98 0.32
CA GLU A 19 4.10 10.78 1.54
C GLU A 19 3.09 11.93 1.75
N ASP A 20 2.97 12.83 0.78
CA ASP A 20 2.09 14.01 0.86
C ASP A 20 0.73 13.78 0.18
N HIS A 21 0.06 12.66 0.50
CA HIS A 21 -1.29 12.43 -0.03
C HIS A 21 -2.30 13.32 0.68
N SER A 22 -3.23 13.93 -0.09
CA SER A 22 -4.36 14.73 0.43
C SER A 22 -5.39 13.94 1.25
N ASP A 23 -5.15 12.65 1.44
CA ASP A 23 -5.99 11.72 2.17
C ASP A 23 -5.04 10.95 3.07
N GLU A 24 -5.17 11.19 4.37
CA GLU A 24 -4.26 10.65 5.37
C GLU A 24 -4.21 9.11 5.34
N ASN A 25 -5.30 8.46 4.92
CA ASN A 25 -5.36 7.00 4.81
C ASN A 25 -4.67 6.45 3.54
N LEU A 26 -4.24 7.32 2.63
CA LEU A 26 -3.43 6.99 1.45
C LEU A 26 -2.01 7.57 1.56
N GLN A 27 -1.64 8.08 2.74
CA GLN A 27 -0.26 8.42 3.01
C GLN A 27 0.56 7.16 3.26
N THR A 28 1.87 7.24 3.04
CA THR A 28 2.82 6.17 3.34
C THR A 28 2.79 5.83 4.83
N HIS A 29 2.65 4.55 5.19
CA HIS A 29 2.65 4.12 6.59
C HIS A 29 4.05 3.71 7.05
N TYR A 30 4.37 4.07 8.29
CA TYR A 30 5.63 3.75 8.93
C TYR A 30 5.44 2.77 10.08
N TYR A 31 6.31 1.75 10.14
CA TYR A 31 6.28 0.72 11.18
C TYR A 31 7.61 0.59 11.90
N LYS A 32 7.56 0.26 13.20
CA LYS A 32 8.73 -0.02 14.03
C LYS A 32 9.20 -1.45 13.83
N SER A 33 9.82 -1.73 12.69
CA SER A 33 10.26 -3.08 12.32
C SER A 33 11.42 -3.03 11.33
N SER A 34 12.05 -4.17 11.05
CA SER A 34 13.01 -4.33 9.95
C SER A 34 12.29 -4.62 8.64
N LYS A 35 12.95 -4.29 7.50
CA LYS A 35 12.44 -4.58 6.15
C LYS A 35 11.97 -6.04 6.02
N ASP A 36 12.83 -6.99 6.40
CA ASP A 36 12.55 -8.42 6.24
C ASP A 36 11.34 -8.89 7.05
N LYS A 37 11.17 -8.35 8.26
CA LYS A 37 10.00 -8.67 9.08
C LYS A 37 8.73 -8.09 8.49
N VAL A 38 8.79 -6.86 7.95
CA VAL A 38 7.62 -6.25 7.29
C VAL A 38 7.24 -7.02 6.03
N LEU A 39 8.20 -7.41 5.19
CA LEU A 39 7.94 -8.25 4.01
C LEU A 39 7.22 -9.54 4.38
N LYS A 40 7.72 -10.27 5.40
CA LYS A 40 7.07 -11.50 5.89
C LYS A 40 5.65 -11.27 6.40
N GLU A 41 5.40 -10.19 7.13
CA GLU A 41 4.06 -9.87 7.62
C GLU A 41 3.10 -9.49 6.49
N VAL A 42 3.59 -8.81 5.44
CA VAL A 42 2.80 -8.54 4.23
C VAL A 42 2.46 -9.86 3.53
N GLU A 43 3.43 -10.75 3.31
CA GLU A 43 3.17 -12.07 2.70
C GLU A 43 2.14 -12.87 3.51
N ALA A 44 2.32 -12.96 4.84
CA ALA A 44 1.41 -13.66 5.73
C ALA A 44 0.01 -13.03 5.74
N MET A 45 -0.09 -11.69 5.64
CA MET A 45 -1.35 -10.98 5.53
C MET A 45 -2.08 -11.34 4.24
N ILE A 46 -1.37 -11.36 3.10
CA ILE A 46 -1.97 -11.67 1.81
C ILE A 46 -2.37 -13.15 1.74
N GLY A 47 -1.54 -14.06 2.24
CA GLY A 47 -1.84 -15.50 2.25
C GLY A 47 -3.08 -15.89 3.08
N GLN A 48 -3.55 -15.01 3.98
CA GLN A 48 -4.78 -15.20 4.74
C GLN A 48 -6.03 -14.64 4.04
N ARG A 49 -5.88 -13.91 2.94
CA ARG A 49 -6.99 -13.33 2.19
C ARG A 49 -7.40 -14.24 1.03
N GLN A 50 -8.70 -14.50 0.93
CA GLN A 50 -9.23 -15.18 -0.25
C GLN A 50 -9.21 -14.23 -1.45
N GLY A 51 -8.83 -14.75 -2.61
CA GLY A 51 -8.83 -14.02 -3.88
C GLY A 51 -7.57 -13.21 -4.17
N LEU A 52 -6.62 -13.07 -3.24
CA LEU A 52 -5.31 -12.46 -3.50
C LEU A 52 -4.22 -13.54 -3.51
N THR A 53 -3.32 -13.46 -4.48
CA THR A 53 -2.18 -14.38 -4.63
C THR A 53 -0.90 -13.58 -4.75
N VAL A 54 0.10 -13.91 -3.94
CA VAL A 54 1.47 -13.39 -4.09
C VAL A 54 2.08 -14.02 -5.34
N GLN A 55 2.43 -13.22 -6.34
CA GLN A 55 3.08 -13.69 -7.56
C GLN A 55 4.61 -13.72 -7.41
N SER A 56 5.18 -12.71 -6.78
CA SER A 56 6.62 -12.66 -6.54
C SER A 56 6.96 -11.74 -5.38
N VAL A 57 8.10 -12.02 -4.77
CA VAL A 57 8.69 -11.24 -3.69
C VAL A 57 10.12 -10.91 -4.07
N SER A 58 10.44 -9.63 -4.21
CA SER A 58 11.79 -9.14 -4.40
C SER A 58 12.30 -8.57 -3.08
N THR A 59 12.93 -9.41 -2.26
CA THR A 59 13.49 -8.99 -0.97
C THR A 59 14.58 -7.93 -1.12
N GLU A 60 15.36 -7.99 -2.20
CA GLU A 60 16.40 -7.02 -2.54
C GLU A 60 15.80 -5.62 -2.74
N ARG A 61 14.80 -5.51 -3.62
CA ARG A 61 14.11 -4.25 -3.94
C ARG A 61 13.10 -3.84 -2.87
N GLY A 62 12.70 -4.77 -2.00
CA GLY A 62 11.66 -4.56 -1.01
C GLY A 62 10.27 -4.54 -1.63
N GLU A 63 10.03 -5.30 -2.70
CA GLU A 63 8.76 -5.28 -3.44
C GLU A 63 8.03 -6.61 -3.34
N ILE A 64 6.70 -6.57 -3.24
CA ILE A 64 5.83 -7.75 -3.33
C ILE A 64 4.78 -7.49 -4.40
N ILE A 65 4.73 -8.37 -5.41
CA ILE A 65 3.73 -8.31 -6.48
C ILE A 65 2.61 -9.28 -6.14
N ILE A 66 1.37 -8.77 -6.15
CA ILE A 66 0.15 -9.49 -5.81
C ILE A 66 -0.81 -9.38 -6.98
N ARG A 67 -1.48 -10.49 -7.32
CA ARG A 67 -2.58 -10.51 -8.28
C ARG A 67 -3.83 -11.16 -7.72
N SER A 68 -4.97 -10.76 -8.26
CA SER A 68 -6.26 -11.40 -8.05
C SER A 68 -6.82 -11.80 -9.39
N ASP A 69 -7.04 -13.10 -9.62
CA ASP A 69 -7.70 -13.61 -10.82
C ASP A 69 -9.16 -14.03 -10.55
N SER A 70 -9.61 -13.95 -9.29
CA SER A 70 -10.96 -14.33 -8.87
C SER A 70 -11.86 -13.11 -8.74
N GLY A 71 -12.71 -12.88 -9.74
CA GLY A 71 -13.70 -11.80 -9.74
C GLY A 71 -13.17 -10.53 -10.42
N LYS A 72 -12.82 -9.50 -9.64
CA LYS A 72 -12.17 -8.30 -10.17
C LYS A 72 -10.67 -8.56 -10.29
N SER A 73 -10.12 -8.37 -11.50
CA SER A 73 -8.68 -8.43 -11.71
C SER A 73 -8.02 -7.28 -10.96
N VAL A 74 -7.06 -7.61 -10.09
CA VAL A 74 -6.28 -6.65 -9.32
C VAL A 74 -4.82 -6.92 -9.56
N PHE A 75 -4.06 -5.87 -9.81
CA PHE A 75 -2.61 -5.86 -9.79
C PHE A 75 -2.17 -4.92 -8.67
N MET A 76 -1.48 -5.46 -7.67
CA MET A 76 -0.99 -4.70 -6.52
C MET A 76 0.52 -4.87 -6.40
N VAL A 77 1.21 -3.76 -6.18
CA VAL A 77 2.62 -3.73 -5.79
C VAL A 77 2.70 -3.14 -4.39
N VAL A 78 3.36 -3.86 -3.49
CA VAL A 78 3.68 -3.37 -2.14
C VAL A 78 5.16 -3.05 -2.09
N THR A 79 5.50 -1.83 -1.74
CA THR A 79 6.88 -1.37 -1.62
C THR A 79 7.22 -1.20 -0.15
N VAL A 80 8.32 -1.82 0.29
CA VAL A 80 8.75 -1.92 1.69
C VAL A 80 10.19 -1.45 1.79
N ILE A 81 10.38 -0.24 2.31
CA ILE A 81 11.70 0.42 2.37
C ILE A 81 12.03 0.75 3.81
N MET A 82 13.19 0.32 4.29
CA MET A 82 13.69 0.73 5.60
C MET A 82 14.42 2.06 5.48
N VAL A 83 13.76 3.14 5.92
CA VAL A 83 14.29 4.51 5.82
C VAL A 83 15.37 4.80 6.86
N ARG A 84 15.34 4.11 8.01
CA ARG A 84 16.39 4.11 9.03
C ARG A 84 16.27 2.86 9.91
N PRO A 85 17.23 2.52 10.79
CA PRO A 85 17.16 1.32 11.62
C PRO A 85 15.83 1.21 12.39
N TYR A 86 15.16 0.07 12.21
CA TYR A 86 13.85 -0.24 12.80
C TYR A 86 12.72 0.73 12.44
N ARG A 87 12.82 1.43 11.30
CA ARG A 87 11.75 2.24 10.71
C ARG A 87 11.58 1.85 9.24
N THR A 88 10.44 1.28 8.93
CA THR A 88 10.13 0.80 7.58
C THR A 88 8.86 1.44 7.08
N ALA A 89 8.97 2.08 5.92
CA ALA A 89 7.88 2.62 5.12
C ALA A 89 7.22 1.48 4.33
N VAL A 90 5.90 1.53 4.20
CA VAL A 90 5.12 0.64 3.34
C VAL A 90 4.18 1.46 2.48
N ASP A 91 4.34 1.30 1.17
CA ASP A 91 3.50 1.89 0.14
C ASP A 91 2.78 0.84 -0.69
N PHE A 92 1.64 1.23 -1.25
CA PHE A 92 0.81 0.41 -2.11
C PHE A 92 0.54 1.15 -3.42
N SER A 93 0.73 0.43 -4.52
CA SER A 93 0.17 0.79 -5.82
C SER A 93 -0.81 -0.30 -6.24
N VAL A 94 -2.08 0.06 -6.37
CA VAL A 94 -3.17 -0.87 -6.69
C VAL A 94 -3.83 -0.42 -7.98
N THR A 95 -3.83 -1.30 -8.96
CA THR A 95 -4.55 -1.12 -10.23
C THR A 95 -5.58 -2.23 -10.36
N THR A 96 -6.75 -1.89 -10.87
CA THR A 96 -7.79 -2.86 -11.18
C THR A 96 -8.05 -2.88 -12.67
N ASP A 97 -8.13 -4.07 -13.26
CA ASP A 97 -8.61 -4.17 -14.64
C ASP A 97 -10.13 -4.21 -14.61
N THR A 98 -10.72 -3.08 -14.97
CA THR A 98 -12.16 -2.91 -15.12
C THR A 98 -12.44 -2.41 -16.53
N VAL A 99 -13.52 -2.93 -17.13
CA VAL A 99 -13.99 -2.48 -18.45
C VAL A 99 -14.49 -1.02 -18.38
N MET A 100 -14.86 -0.58 -17.18
CA MET A 100 -15.27 0.79 -16.92
C MET A 100 -14.06 1.66 -16.58
N PRO A 101 -14.08 2.96 -16.91
CA PRO A 101 -12.97 3.88 -16.57
C PRO A 101 -12.74 4.03 -15.07
N THR A 102 -13.69 3.59 -14.22
CA THR A 102 -13.61 3.65 -12.76
C THR A 102 -13.80 2.28 -12.14
N ASP A 103 -13.15 2.06 -11.01
CA ASP A 103 -13.32 0.89 -10.16
C ASP A 103 -14.32 1.12 -9.00
N PHE A 104 -14.97 2.29 -8.98
CA PHE A 104 -15.86 2.76 -7.92
C PHE A 104 -15.22 2.82 -6.53
N GLY A 105 -13.92 3.14 -6.48
CA GLY A 105 -13.14 3.25 -5.24
C GLY A 105 -12.72 1.92 -4.64
N TYR A 106 -12.79 0.82 -5.41
CA TYR A 106 -12.42 -0.51 -4.95
C TYR A 106 -10.93 -0.57 -4.57
N SER A 107 -10.02 -0.08 -5.43
CA SER A 107 -8.58 -0.02 -5.17
C SER A 107 -8.28 0.76 -3.89
N ARG A 108 -8.91 1.92 -3.71
CA ARG A 108 -8.80 2.75 -2.51
C ARG A 108 -9.25 2.02 -1.26
N LYS A 109 -10.40 1.36 -1.30
CA LYS A 109 -10.89 0.56 -0.17
C LYS A 109 -9.94 -0.59 0.15
N LEU A 110 -9.37 -1.24 -0.87
CA LEU A 110 -8.41 -2.32 -0.70
C LEU A 110 -7.15 -1.83 0.03
N VAL A 111 -6.59 -0.68 -0.36
CA VAL A 111 -5.45 -0.06 0.33
C VAL A 111 -5.76 0.20 1.81
N TYR A 112 -6.94 0.76 2.12
CA TYR A 112 -7.34 1.01 3.51
C TYR A 112 -7.41 -0.27 4.33
N GLU A 113 -7.95 -1.34 3.76
CA GLU A 113 -8.00 -2.63 4.41
C GLU A 113 -6.61 -3.26 4.59
N MET A 114 -5.69 -3.08 3.64
CA MET A 114 -4.30 -3.53 3.77
C MET A 114 -3.63 -2.82 4.94
N TYR A 115 -3.71 -1.48 4.98
CA TYR A 115 -3.12 -0.71 6.07
C TYR A 115 -3.73 -1.03 7.42
N LYS A 116 -5.06 -1.16 7.50
CA LYS A 116 -5.73 -1.56 8.74
C LYS A 116 -5.23 -2.92 9.25
N SER A 117 -5.04 -3.88 8.35
CA SER A 117 -4.53 -5.20 8.70
C SER A 117 -3.05 -5.15 9.13
N LEU A 118 -2.20 -4.40 8.42
CA LEU A 118 -0.80 -4.22 8.81
C LEU A 118 -0.64 -3.51 10.15
N ASN A 119 -1.46 -2.48 10.42
CA ASN A 119 -1.48 -1.77 11.71
C ASN A 119 -1.83 -2.70 12.89
N GLY A 120 -2.57 -3.78 12.65
CA GLY A 120 -2.86 -4.81 13.67
C GLY A 120 -1.74 -5.84 13.86
N ARG A 121 -0.82 -5.97 12.89
CA ARG A 121 0.28 -6.96 12.89
C ARG A 121 1.62 -6.37 13.30
N LEU A 122 1.82 -5.09 13.00
CA LEU A 122 3.07 -4.36 13.20
C LEU A 122 2.85 -3.17 14.12
N THR A 123 3.89 -2.76 14.84
CA THR A 123 3.84 -1.53 15.62
C THR A 123 3.83 -0.31 14.70
N PHE A 124 2.63 0.24 14.48
CA PHE A 124 2.43 1.47 13.70
C PHE A 124 3.08 2.68 14.37
N VAL A 125 3.70 3.54 13.57
CA VAL A 125 4.44 4.73 14.02
C VAL A 125 3.72 6.01 13.62
N GLY A 126 3.20 6.05 12.38
CA GLY A 126 2.55 7.21 11.81
C GLY A 126 2.54 7.16 10.28
N THR A 127 2.05 8.23 9.66
CA THR A 127 1.99 8.40 8.21
C THR A 127 2.80 9.61 7.77
N GLY A 128 3.27 9.61 6.51
CA GLY A 128 3.91 10.80 5.92
C GLY A 128 5.20 11.26 6.61
N LEU A 129 5.87 10.37 7.35
CA LEU A 129 7.03 10.70 8.18
C LEU A 129 8.36 10.72 7.40
N GLY A 130 8.34 10.58 6.07
CA GLY A 130 9.55 10.39 5.27
C GLY A 130 10.57 11.51 5.43
N GLU A 131 10.11 12.76 5.39
CA GLU A 131 10.97 13.93 5.58
C GLU A 131 11.58 13.95 6.99
N ASP A 132 10.79 13.69 8.02
CA ASP A 132 11.24 13.76 9.42
C ASP A 132 12.16 12.60 9.81
N LEU A 133 11.98 11.43 9.19
CA LEU A 133 12.82 10.26 9.44
C LEU A 133 14.15 10.30 8.68
N THR A 134 14.27 11.15 7.66
CA THR A 134 15.49 11.34 6.86
C THR A 134 16.27 12.59 7.24
N LYS A 135 15.65 13.58 7.91
CA LYS A 135 16.33 14.71 8.57
C LYS A 135 17.30 14.21 9.64
N GLY A 136 18.58 14.04 9.28
CA GLY A 136 19.64 13.60 10.20
C GLY A 136 20.44 12.38 9.72
N LEU A 137 20.20 11.89 8.50
CA LEU A 137 21.14 11.06 7.75
C LEU A 137 22.22 11.92 7.08
#